data_AF-A0AAX1NFD6-F1
#
_entry.id   AF-A0AAX1NFD6-F1
#
_cell.length_a   1.000
_cell.length_b   1.000
_cell.length_c   1.000
_cell.angle_alpha   90.00
_cell.angle_beta   90.00
_cell.angle_gamma   90.00
#
_symmetry.space_group_name_H-M   'P 1'
#
loop_
_entity.id
_entity.type
_entity.pdbx_description
1 polymer ?
#
loop_
_entity_poly.entity_id
_entity_poly.type
_entity_poly.pdbx_seq_one_letter_code
_entity_poly.pdbx_strand_id
1 'polypeptide(L)'
;MAKIPKSILPILVFSLSTLLFPLDLIGIRYQCTGTEIFPDFYASPFIYKSTSLATSMAYDYYILGLLGNTLVWGFFFFSIHQLIVHFIGKRKTLIKLYKLVLASLYIFLLIGNILEIQVSIQRIEWSIDIEEEAKLWGNVCEPQWFYQN
;
A
#
# COMPACT_ATOMS: atom_id res chain seq x y z
N MET A 1 -31.60 -3.74 -15.76
CA MET A 1 -30.62 -3.37 -14.71
C MET A 1 -29.80 -4.60 -14.35
N ALA A 2 -28.56 -4.69 -14.83
CA ALA A 2 -27.68 -5.83 -14.54
C ALA A 2 -27.41 -5.90 -13.03
N LYS A 3 -27.78 -7.01 -12.40
CA LYS A 3 -27.39 -7.31 -11.02
C LYS A 3 -25.89 -7.56 -11.04
N ILE A 4 -25.10 -6.56 -10.63
CA ILE A 4 -23.67 -6.74 -10.33
C ILE A 4 -23.57 -7.97 -9.40
N PRO A 5 -22.88 -9.05 -9.81
CA PRO A 5 -22.78 -10.25 -8.99
C PRO A 5 -22.17 -9.89 -7.65
N LYS A 6 -22.72 -10.47 -6.57
CA LYS A 6 -22.27 -10.23 -5.18
C LYS A 6 -20.76 -10.48 -4.98
N SER A 7 -20.09 -11.16 -5.90
CA SER A 7 -18.65 -11.44 -5.84
C SER A 7 -17.73 -10.31 -6.33
N ILE A 8 -18.21 -9.30 -7.07
CA ILE A 8 -17.33 -8.22 -7.59
C ILE A 8 -16.95 -7.21 -6.49
N LEU A 9 -17.83 -7.00 -5.53
CA LEU A 9 -17.63 -6.00 -4.47
C LEU A 9 -16.46 -6.35 -3.52
N PRO A 10 -16.30 -7.60 -3.04
CA PRO A 10 -15.10 -7.96 -2.25
C PRO A 10 -13.81 -7.91 -3.08
N ILE A 11 -13.87 -8.20 -4.38
CA ILE A 11 -12.71 -8.05 -5.28
C ILE A 11 -12.27 -6.59 -5.36
N LEU A 12 -13.22 -5.66 -5.51
CA LEU A 12 -12.94 -4.22 -5.52
C LEU A 12 -12.33 -3.72 -4.20
N VAL A 13 -12.78 -4.27 -3.07
CA VAL A 13 -12.24 -3.93 -1.74
C VAL A 13 -10.82 -4.47 -1.56
N PHE A 14 -10.54 -5.65 -2.10
CA PHE A 14 -9.21 -6.25 -2.06
C PHE A 14 -8.23 -5.54 -3.02
N SER A 15 -8.70 -5.10 -4.18
CA SER A 15 -7.89 -4.29 -5.10
C SER A 15 -7.68 -2.86 -4.59
N LEU A 16 -8.57 -2.35 -3.72
CA LEU A 16 -8.36 -1.09 -3.00
C LEU A 16 -7.18 -1.16 -2.04
N SER A 17 -6.92 -2.33 -1.44
CA SER A 17 -5.81 -2.52 -0.52
C SER A 17 -4.47 -2.45 -1.26
N THR A 18 -4.34 -3.17 -2.38
CA THR A 18 -3.12 -3.13 -3.21
C THR A 18 -2.77 -1.73 -3.69
N LEU A 19 -3.79 -0.92 -4.02
CA LEU A 19 -3.59 0.40 -4.63
C LEU A 19 -3.32 1.50 -3.59
N LEU A 20 -3.45 1.22 -2.30
CA LEU A 20 -3.27 2.23 -1.25
C LEU A 20 -1.79 2.48 -0.91
N PHE A 21 -0.94 1.45 -1.05
CA PHE A 21 0.46 1.48 -0.62
C PHE A 21 1.37 2.45 -1.36
N PRO A 22 1.22 2.60 -2.69
CA PRO A 22 2.20 3.42 -3.41
C PRO A 22 2.09 4.92 -3.02
N LEU A 23 0.90 5.36 -2.58
CA LEU A 23 0.62 6.76 -2.21
C LEU A 23 1.31 7.28 -0.92
N ASP A 24 1.98 6.45 -0.13
CA ASP A 24 2.80 6.86 1.03
C ASP A 24 2.15 7.84 2.02
N LEU A 25 0.82 7.84 2.15
CA LEU A 25 0.14 8.82 2.99
C LEU A 25 0.46 8.63 4.49
N ILE A 26 0.53 7.37 4.94
CA ILE A 26 0.82 6.98 6.32
C ILE A 26 1.55 5.65 6.32
N GLY A 27 2.64 5.54 7.08
CA GLY A 27 3.32 4.27 7.25
C GLY A 27 4.48 4.33 8.25
N ILE A 28 5.26 3.26 8.24
CA ILE A 28 6.51 3.12 8.97
C ILE A 28 7.65 3.29 7.97
N ARG A 29 8.57 4.21 8.25
CA ARG A 29 9.81 4.39 7.51
C ARG A 29 10.95 3.94 8.41
N TYR A 30 11.77 3.02 7.92
CA TYR A 30 12.99 2.64 8.59
C TYR A 30 14.08 3.63 8.17
N GLN A 31 14.45 4.49 9.12
CA GLN A 31 15.59 5.39 8.93
C GLN A 31 16.84 4.68 9.40
N CYS A 32 17.81 4.57 8.51
CA CYS A 32 19.07 3.91 8.79
C CYS A 32 20.15 4.95 9.10
N THR A 33 20.80 4.78 10.24
CA THR A 33 21.89 5.65 10.71
C THR A 33 23.17 4.85 10.82
N GLY A 34 24.28 5.42 10.35
CA GLY A 34 25.60 4.81 10.46
C GLY A 34 26.62 5.48 9.55
N THR A 35 27.62 4.73 9.12
CA THR A 35 28.83 5.27 8.47
C THR A 35 28.65 5.58 6.99
N GLU A 36 27.70 4.93 6.31
CA GLU A 36 27.49 5.01 4.87
C GLU A 36 26.05 5.44 4.54
N ILE A 37 25.87 6.12 3.40
CA ILE A 37 24.52 6.48 2.92
C ILE A 37 23.75 5.19 2.62
N PHE A 38 22.57 5.07 3.21
CA PHE A 38 21.74 3.87 3.12
C PHE A 38 20.31 4.24 2.68
N PRO A 39 19.62 3.36 1.95
CA PRO A 39 18.25 3.62 1.53
C PRO A 39 17.29 3.68 2.72
N ASP A 40 16.22 4.46 2.54
CA ASP A 40 15.07 4.45 3.43
C ASP A 40 14.08 3.38 2.98
N PHE A 41 13.56 2.60 3.93
CA PHE A 41 12.58 1.55 3.65
C PHE A 41 11.20 1.95 4.16
N TYR A 42 10.18 1.68 3.35
CA TYR A 42 8.78 2.00 3.65
C TYR A 42 7.99 0.72 3.90
N ALA A 43 7.20 0.73 4.98
CA ALA A 43 6.46 -0.42 5.47
C ALA A 43 5.05 -0.06 5.95
N SER A 44 4.11 -0.99 5.77
CA SER A 44 2.73 -0.84 6.25
C SER A 44 1.93 -2.16 6.27
N PRO A 45 2.15 -3.09 7.22
CA PRO A 45 3.20 -3.22 8.25
C PRO A 45 4.47 -3.94 7.76
N PHE A 46 4.45 -4.57 6.59
CA PHE A 46 5.61 -5.19 5.95
C PHE A 46 6.27 -4.21 4.98
N ILE A 47 7.59 -4.34 4.79
CA ILE A 47 8.38 -3.49 3.91
C ILE A 47 8.03 -3.77 2.45
N TYR A 48 7.54 -2.76 1.74
CA TYR A 48 7.06 -2.91 0.35
C TYR A 48 7.85 -2.10 -0.67
N LYS A 49 8.60 -1.07 -0.24
CA LYS A 49 9.51 -0.34 -1.12
C LYS A 49 10.66 0.31 -0.38
N SER A 50 11.72 0.67 -1.09
CA SER A 50 12.86 1.44 -0.59
C SER A 50 13.31 2.49 -1.59
N THR A 51 13.92 3.58 -1.13
CA THR A 51 14.59 4.53 -2.03
C THR A 51 15.79 3.90 -2.70
N SER A 52 15.99 4.11 -3.99
CA SER A 52 17.21 3.70 -4.67
C SER A 52 18.36 4.64 -4.35
N LEU A 53 19.52 4.09 -3.99
CA LEU A 53 20.77 4.84 -3.86
C LEU A 53 21.31 5.33 -5.21
N ALA A 54 20.88 4.71 -6.31
CA ALA A 54 21.44 4.97 -7.64
C ALA A 54 20.76 6.14 -8.35
N THR A 55 19.48 6.43 -8.07
CA THR A 55 18.75 7.53 -8.73
C THR A 55 17.80 8.25 -7.78
N SER A 56 17.81 9.58 -7.79
CA SER A 56 17.16 10.43 -6.77
C SER A 56 15.63 10.47 -6.76
N MET A 57 14.94 9.64 -7.53
CA MET A 57 13.46 9.54 -7.53
C MET A 57 12.94 8.13 -7.76
N ALA A 58 13.82 7.12 -7.76
CA ALA A 58 13.38 5.76 -8.00
C ALA A 58 13.32 4.95 -6.72
N TYR A 59 12.42 3.99 -6.74
CA TYR A 59 12.16 3.04 -5.68
C TYR A 59 12.38 1.62 -6.19
N ASP A 60 12.89 0.79 -5.29
CA ASP A 60 12.89 -0.66 -5.44
C ASP A 60 11.68 -1.22 -4.69
N TYR A 61 10.90 -2.08 -5.34
CA TYR A 61 9.66 -2.64 -4.79
C TYR A 61 9.83 -4.09 -4.38
N TYR A 62 9.24 -4.47 -3.25
CA TYR A 62 9.34 -5.81 -2.67
C TYR A 62 8.00 -6.56 -2.74
N ILE A 63 7.99 -7.65 -3.50
CA ILE A 63 6.77 -8.43 -3.80
C ILE A 63 6.15 -9.02 -2.52
N LEU A 64 6.95 -9.63 -1.64
CA LEU A 64 6.42 -10.26 -0.41
C LEU A 64 5.80 -9.22 0.53
N GLY A 65 6.39 -8.02 0.61
CA GLY A 65 5.84 -6.91 1.36
C GLY A 65 4.49 -6.45 0.83
N LEU A 66 4.41 -6.22 -0.48
CA LEU A 66 3.15 -5.86 -1.14
C LEU A 66 2.06 -6.91 -0.91
N LEU A 67 2.39 -8.20 -1.03
CA LEU A 67 1.45 -9.29 -0.79
C LEU A 67 0.99 -9.34 0.68
N GLY A 68 1.93 -9.27 1.63
CA GLY A 68 1.62 -9.27 3.06
C GLY A 68 0.74 -8.09 3.46
N ASN A 69 1.08 -6.89 2.99
CA ASN A 69 0.30 -5.69 3.25
C ASN A 69 -1.10 -5.79 2.63
N THR A 70 -1.19 -6.29 1.40
CA THR A 70 -2.48 -6.51 0.73
C THR A 70 -3.38 -7.45 1.52
N LEU A 71 -2.84 -8.53 2.10
CA LEU A 71 -3.62 -9.46 2.91
C LEU A 71 -4.14 -8.80 4.20
N VAL A 72 -3.26 -8.09 4.93
CA VAL A 72 -3.62 -7.41 6.19
C VAL A 72 -4.68 -6.34 5.95
N TRP A 73 -4.42 -5.44 5.01
CA TRP A 73 -5.34 -4.34 4.70
C TRP A 73 -6.59 -4.80 3.95
N GLY A 74 -6.49 -5.85 3.14
CA GLY A 74 -7.63 -6.49 2.50
C GLY A 74 -8.61 -7.02 3.53
N PHE A 75 -8.10 -7.68 4.58
CA PHE A 75 -8.93 -8.12 5.70
C PHE A 75 -9.55 -6.95 6.48
N PHE A 76 -8.78 -5.90 6.73
CA PHE A 76 -9.26 -4.68 7.39
C PHE A 76 -10.38 -3.99 6.62
N PHE A 77 -10.18 -3.71 5.32
CA PHE A 77 -11.20 -3.06 4.48
C PHE A 77 -12.41 -3.96 4.27
N PHE A 78 -12.22 -5.28 4.17
CA PHE A 78 -13.35 -6.21 4.12
C PHE A 78 -14.18 -6.14 5.40
N SER A 79 -13.55 -6.06 6.56
CA SER A 79 -14.24 -5.92 7.84
C SER A 79 -15.04 -4.61 7.93
N ILE A 80 -14.43 -3.49 7.51
CA ILE A 80 -15.12 -2.19 7.39
C ILE A 80 -16.29 -2.29 6.42
N HIS A 81 -16.12 -2.94 5.27
CA HIS A 81 -17.17 -3.14 4.29
C HIS A 81 -18.38 -3.86 4.90
N GLN A 82 -18.16 -4.95 5.64
CA GLN A 82 -19.23 -5.68 6.31
C GLN A 82 -19.96 -4.79 7.34
N LEU A 83 -19.23 -4.02 8.15
CA LEU A 83 -19.82 -3.08 9.10
C LEU A 83 -20.69 -2.03 8.38
N ILE A 84 -20.17 -1.40 7.32
CA ILE A 84 -20.90 -0.38 6.56
C ILE A 84 -22.18 -0.97 5.97
N VAL A 85 -22.10 -2.14 5.32
CA VAL A 85 -23.28 -2.80 4.74
C VAL A 85 -24.29 -3.18 5.81
N HIS A 86 -23.82 -3.64 6.98
CA HIS A 86 -24.67 -3.95 8.12
C HIS A 86 -25.41 -2.71 8.64
N PHE A 87 -24.72 -1.59 8.85
CA PHE A 87 -25.30 -0.34 9.34
C PHE A 87 -26.22 0.36 8.32
N ILE A 88 -25.89 0.33 7.03
CA ILE A 88 -26.73 0.92 5.97
C ILE A 88 -28.06 0.15 5.83
N GLY A 89 -28.09 -1.13 6.20
CA GLY A 89 -29.27 -1.98 6.11
C GLY A 89 -29.77 -2.14 4.67
N LYS A 90 -31.10 -2.12 4.47
CA LYS A 90 -31.73 -2.32 3.14
C LYS A 90 -32.02 -1.02 2.38
N ARG A 91 -31.46 0.13 2.82
CA ARG A 91 -31.72 1.44 2.21
C ARG A 91 -31.05 1.55 0.83
N LYS A 92 -31.83 1.37 -0.24
CA LYS A 92 -31.34 1.29 -1.63
C LYS A 92 -30.54 2.52 -2.09
N THR A 93 -30.89 3.72 -1.63
CA THR A 93 -30.21 4.98 -2.00
C THR A 93 -28.80 5.05 -1.42
N LEU A 94 -28.64 4.75 -0.13
CA LEU A 94 -27.34 4.74 0.56
C LEU A 94 -26.40 3.67 -0.01
N ILE A 95 -26.91 2.49 -0.35
CA ILE A 95 -26.10 1.44 -1.00
C ILE A 95 -25.59 1.90 -2.37
N LYS A 96 -26.43 2.62 -3.16
CA LYS A 96 -25.99 3.18 -4.45
C LYS A 96 -24.89 4.23 -4.25
N LEU A 97 -25.07 5.14 -3.30
CA LEU A 97 -24.08 6.17 -2.99
C LEU A 97 -22.76 5.56 -2.54
N TYR A 98 -22.80 4.59 -1.62
CA TYR A 98 -21.61 3.87 -1.15
C TYR A 98 -20.83 3.22 -2.29
N LYS A 99 -21.53 2.53 -3.22
CA LYS A 99 -20.88 1.92 -4.40
C LYS A 99 -20.24 2.95 -5.31
N LEU A 100 -20.88 4.10 -5.49
CA LEU A 100 -20.36 5.18 -6.32
C LEU A 100 -19.08 5.77 -5.70
N VAL A 101 -19.07 6.02 -4.39
CA VAL A 101 -17.89 6.49 -3.65
C VAL A 101 -16.75 5.47 -3.71
N LEU A 102 -17.05 4.18 -3.53
CA LEU A 102 -16.06 3.11 -3.60
C LEU A 102 -15.43 3.03 -5.01
N ALA A 103 -16.25 3.13 -6.05
CA ALA A 103 -15.81 3.10 -7.43
C ALA A 103 -14.95 4.33 -7.78
N SER A 104 -15.34 5.53 -7.35
CA SER A 104 -14.54 6.74 -7.58
C SER A 104 -13.19 6.67 -6.86
N LEU A 105 -13.17 6.16 -5.63
CA LEU A 105 -11.94 5.97 -4.87
C LEU A 105 -11.03 4.96 -5.58
N TYR A 106 -11.56 3.82 -6.02
CA TYR A 106 -10.79 2.83 -6.77
C TYR A 106 -10.12 3.42 -8.02
N ILE A 107 -10.87 4.20 -8.82
CA ILE A 107 -10.33 4.85 -10.02
C ILE A 107 -9.24 5.85 -9.66
N PHE A 108 -9.46 6.67 -8.63
CA PHE A 108 -8.46 7.64 -8.17
C PHE A 108 -7.14 6.96 -7.77
N LEU A 109 -7.22 5.90 -6.96
CA LEU A 109 -6.03 5.15 -6.57
C LEU A 109 -5.35 4.48 -7.76
N LEU A 110 -6.11 3.91 -8.68
CA LEU A 110 -5.59 3.26 -9.89
C LEU A 110 -4.78 4.24 -10.73
N ILE A 111 -5.28 5.47 -10.92
CA ILE A 111 -4.55 6.52 -11.61
C ILE A 111 -3.25 6.87 -10.87
N GLY A 112 -3.30 7.05 -9.55
CA GLY A 112 -2.11 7.35 -8.75
C GLY A 112 -1.01 6.29 -8.88
N ASN A 113 -1.40 5.01 -8.85
CA ASN A 113 -0.46 3.89 -9.00
C ASN A 113 0.19 3.86 -10.39
N ILE A 114 -0.58 4.12 -11.45
CA ILE A 114 -0.03 4.17 -12.82
C ILE A 114 1.03 5.27 -12.92
N LEU A 115 0.76 6.45 -12.35
CA LEU A 115 1.71 7.56 -12.37
C LEU A 115 2.99 7.22 -11.61
N GLU A 116 2.90 6.57 -10.46
CA GLU A 116 4.06 6.15 -9.68
C GLU A 116 4.89 5.10 -10.43
N ILE A 117 4.25 4.05 -10.94
CA ILE A 117 4.90 3.00 -11.75
C ILE A 117 5.71 3.59 -12.91
N GLN A 118 5.20 4.63 -13.57
CA GLN A 118 5.86 5.26 -14.71
C GLN A 118 7.07 6.12 -14.32
N VAL A 119 7.06 6.71 -13.13
CA VAL A 119 8.06 7.70 -12.72
C VAL A 119 9.15 7.09 -11.85
N SER A 120 8.82 6.08 -11.05
CA SER A 120 9.67 5.70 -9.92
C SER A 120 10.09 4.24 -9.85
N ILE A 121 9.63 3.33 -10.72
CA ILE A 121 10.11 1.94 -10.65
C ILE A 121 11.52 1.82 -11.22
N GLN A 122 12.46 1.37 -10.38
CA GLN A 122 13.78 0.97 -10.83
C GLN A 122 13.98 -0.54 -10.80
N ARG A 123 13.71 -1.21 -9.67
CA ARG A 123 13.78 -2.67 -9.55
C ARG A 123 12.57 -3.26 -8.84
N ILE A 124 12.33 -4.53 -9.13
CA ILE A 124 11.34 -5.36 -8.45
C ILE A 124 12.09 -6.56 -7.88
N GLU A 125 12.03 -6.70 -6.57
CA GLU A 125 12.70 -7.76 -5.81
C GLU A 125 11.68 -8.57 -5.02
N TRP A 126 12.05 -9.79 -4.65
CA TRP A 126 11.14 -10.66 -3.91
C TRP A 126 10.93 -10.18 -2.47
N SER A 127 12.03 -9.96 -1.77
CA SER A 127 12.07 -9.57 -0.37
C SER A 127 13.42 -9.00 -0.03
N ILE A 128 13.48 -8.31 1.11
CA ILE A 128 14.70 -7.79 1.68
C ILE A 128 14.77 -8.13 3.16
N ASP A 129 15.97 -8.46 3.63
CA ASP A 129 16.30 -8.52 5.04
C ASP A 129 17.10 -7.26 5.40
N ILE A 130 16.40 -6.25 5.90
CA ILE A 130 17.01 -4.96 6.23
C ILE A 130 18.07 -5.13 7.32
N GLU A 131 17.85 -6.02 8.30
CA GLU A 131 18.81 -6.16 9.40
C GLU A 131 20.11 -6.75 8.93
N GLU A 132 20.05 -7.76 8.06
CA GLU A 132 21.24 -8.37 7.47
C GLU A 132 21.97 -7.35 6.58
N GLU A 133 21.26 -6.67 5.70
CA GLU A 133 21.87 -5.66 4.83
C GLU A 133 22.44 -4.49 5.64
N ALA A 134 21.69 -3.88 6.54
CA ALA A 134 22.18 -2.75 7.32
C ALA A 134 23.44 -3.10 8.12
N LYS A 135 23.50 -4.31 8.71
CA LYS A 135 24.69 -4.79 9.43
C LYS A 135 25.91 -4.91 8.51
N LEU A 136 25.76 -5.36 7.27
CA LEU A 136 26.86 -5.44 6.30
C LEU A 136 27.47 -4.07 6.00
N TRP A 137 26.65 -3.02 6.06
CA TRP A 137 27.06 -1.64 5.80
C TRP A 137 27.38 -0.84 7.08
N GLY A 138 27.40 -1.49 8.24
CA GLY A 138 27.68 -0.83 9.53
C GLY A 138 26.59 0.17 9.96
N ASN A 139 25.37 0.00 9.45
CA ASN A 139 24.21 0.85 9.72
C ASN A 139 23.22 0.15 10.67
N VAL A 140 22.46 0.95 11.41
CA VAL A 140 21.34 0.49 12.24
C VAL A 140 20.07 1.19 11.78
N CYS A 141 19.03 0.42 11.48
CA CYS A 141 17.76 0.92 10.99
C CYS A 141 16.70 0.89 12.08
N GLU A 142 16.08 2.04 12.36
CA GLU A 142 15.03 2.17 13.37
C GLU A 142 13.69 2.56 12.72
N PRO A 143 12.58 1.91 13.12
CA PRO A 143 11.26 2.24 12.60
C PRO A 143 10.78 3.58 13.15
N GLN A 144 10.40 4.48 12.24
CA GLN A 144 9.77 5.76 12.58
C GLN A 144 8.44 5.90 11.85
N TRP A 145 7.43 6.41 12.54
CA TRP A 145 6.18 6.79 11.90
C TRP A 145 6.41 7.99 11.00
N PHE A 146 5.94 7.91 9.77
CA PHE A 146 5.94 9.05 8.87
C PHE A 146 4.52 9.38 8.43
N TYR A 147 4.30 10.68 8.30
CA TYR A 147 3.09 11.30 7.78
C TYR A 147 3.56 12.31 6.75
N GLN A 148 3.10 12.16 5.51
CA GLN A 148 3.45 13.13 4.47
C GLN A 148 2.58 14.38 4.69
N ASN A 149 3.17 15.43 5.26
CA ASN A 149 2.53 16.74 5.49
C ASN A 149 2.31 17.51 4.18
#